data_AF-A0A9E2NBI7-F1
#
_entry.id   AF-A0A9E2NBI7-F1
#
_cell.length_a   1.000
_cell.length_b   1.000
_cell.length_c   1.000
_cell.angle_alpha   90.00
_cell.angle_beta   90.00
_cell.angle_gamma   90.00
#
_symmetry.space_group_name_H-M   'P 1'
#
loop_
_entity.id
_entity.type
_entity.pdbx_description
1 polymer ?
#
loop_
_entity_poly.entity_id
_entity_poly.type
_entity_poly.pdbx_seq_one_letter_code
_entity_poly.pdbx_strand_id
1 'polypeptide(L)'
;MGWIEAVHLRAYSRLERDEAVSAFHQLTAPDHEKDLGGIELFRDIALDNDLCVCIHWRGEAPRRGKSNLGLQLAAAFSEFGQINYSVWTREGRVASKARSTHGKGAI
;
A
#
# COMPACT_ATOMS: atom_id res chain seq x y z
N MET A 1 -17.66 -2.97 -1.81
CA MET A 1 -16.53 -3.85 -2.20
C MET A 1 -15.24 -3.16 -1.72
N GLY A 2 -14.07 -3.65 -2.08
CA GLY A 2 -12.81 -2.98 -1.73
C GLY A 2 -11.90 -2.96 -2.95
N TRP A 3 -11.02 -1.98 -3.01
CA TRP A 3 -10.04 -1.85 -4.07
C TRP A 3 -8.75 -1.29 -3.50
N ILE A 4 -7.66 -1.47 -4.23
CA ILE A 4 -6.33 -1.01 -3.82
C ILE A 4 -5.66 -0.23 -4.93
N GLU A 5 -4.78 0.67 -4.51
CA GLU A 5 -3.82 1.33 -5.38
C GLU A 5 -2.43 0.87 -4.98
N ALA A 6 -1.63 0.49 -5.96
CA ALA A 6 -0.24 0.10 -5.75
C ALA A 6 0.66 1.07 -6.52
N VAL A 7 1.36 1.92 -5.77
CA VAL A 7 2.41 2.82 -6.27
C VAL A 7 3.74 2.15 -5.98
N HIS A 8 4.27 1.47 -7.00
CA HIS A 8 5.55 0.81 -6.94
C HIS A 8 6.66 1.80 -7.33
N LEU A 9 7.65 1.94 -6.46
CA LEU A 9 8.84 2.76 -6.65
C LEU A 9 10.05 1.85 -6.80
N ARG A 10 10.76 1.97 -7.92
CA ARG A 10 12.13 1.49 -8.06
C ARG A 10 13.09 2.65 -7.81
N ALA A 11 13.69 2.69 -6.63
CA ALA A 11 14.58 3.77 -6.25
C ALA A 11 15.90 3.74 -7.06
N TYR A 12 16.49 4.91 -7.30
CA TYR A 12 17.74 5.01 -8.06
C TYR A 12 18.94 4.41 -7.30
N SER A 13 18.96 4.54 -5.98
CA SER A 13 19.90 3.86 -5.11
C SER A 13 19.30 3.54 -3.73
N ARG A 14 20.10 2.95 -2.86
CA ARG A 14 19.73 2.68 -1.46
C ARG A 14 19.49 3.97 -0.68
N LEU A 15 20.21 5.05 -1.00
CA LEU A 15 20.04 6.34 -0.34
C LEU A 15 18.64 6.90 -0.64
N GLU A 16 18.26 7.00 -1.92
CA GLU A 16 16.94 7.50 -2.33
C GLU A 16 15.81 6.59 -1.81
N ARG A 17 16.05 5.27 -1.71
CA ARG A 17 15.11 4.37 -1.04
C ARG A 17 14.92 4.74 0.43
N ASP A 18 16.01 4.94 1.18
CA ASP A 18 15.94 5.26 2.61
C ASP A 18 15.32 6.65 2.85
N GLU A 19 15.56 7.60 1.94
CA GLU A 19 14.88 8.90 1.89
C GLU A 19 13.38 8.74 1.61
N ALA A 20 12.99 7.90 0.65
CA ALA A 20 11.57 7.61 0.36
C ALA A 20 10.86 6.97 1.56
N VAL A 21 11.52 6.05 2.29
CA VAL A 21 11.00 5.47 3.54
C VAL A 21 10.82 6.57 4.60
N SER A 22 11.80 7.47 4.72
CA SER A 22 11.74 8.59 5.67
C SER A 22 10.61 9.56 5.33
N ALA A 23 10.41 9.88 4.04
CA ALA A 23 9.31 10.69 3.54
C ALA A 23 7.95 10.03 3.83
N PHE A 24 7.84 8.71 3.63
CA PHE A 24 6.62 7.97 3.96
C PHE A 24 6.25 8.08 5.44
N HIS A 25 7.22 7.96 6.36
CA HIS A 25 6.97 8.10 7.79
C HIS A 25 6.53 9.51 8.22
N GLN A 26 6.77 10.52 7.39
CA GLN A 26 6.31 11.89 7.62
C GLN A 26 4.91 12.15 7.05
N LEU A 27 4.32 11.20 6.33
CA LEU A 27 2.97 11.34 5.80
C LEU A 27 1.95 11.36 6.94
N THR A 28 1.16 12.43 6.97
CA THR A 28 -0.09 12.47 7.73
C THR A 28 -1.23 11.93 6.86
N ALA A 29 -2.00 11.01 7.42
CA ALA A 29 -3.20 10.53 6.74
C ALA A 29 -4.17 11.70 6.49
N PRO A 30 -4.74 11.83 5.28
CA PRO A 30 -5.71 12.88 5.00
C PRO A 30 -7.01 12.63 5.77
N ASP A 31 -7.39 13.55 6.65
CA ASP A 31 -8.61 13.45 7.49
C ASP A 31 -9.93 13.42 6.69
N HIS A 32 -9.90 13.77 5.40
CA HIS A 32 -11.08 14.01 4.57
C HIS A 32 -11.42 12.85 3.62
N GLU A 33 -10.59 11.81 3.53
CA GLU A 33 -10.82 10.67 2.64
C GLU A 33 -11.69 9.61 3.34
N LYS A 34 -13.02 9.79 3.27
CA LYS A 34 -14.02 8.98 4.01
C LYS A 34 -13.92 7.46 3.80
N ASP A 35 -13.44 7.04 2.64
CA ASP A 35 -13.33 5.63 2.26
C ASP A 35 -11.90 5.08 2.37
N LEU A 36 -10.94 5.87 2.87
CA LEU A 36 -9.57 5.42 3.07
C LEU A 36 -9.53 4.35 4.18
N GLY A 37 -9.15 3.14 3.79
CA GLY A 37 -8.97 2.00 4.68
C GLY A 37 -7.59 1.96 5.35
N GLY A 38 -6.59 2.62 4.76
CA GLY A 38 -5.23 2.72 5.28
C GLY A 38 -4.20 2.84 4.16
N ILE A 39 -2.97 3.20 4.53
CA ILE A 39 -1.81 3.26 3.64
C ILE A 39 -0.69 2.44 4.27
N GLU A 40 -0.11 1.53 3.51
CA GLU A 40 0.97 0.65 3.96
C GLU A 40 2.16 0.80 3.01
N LEU A 41 3.38 0.75 3.55
CA LEU A 41 4.62 0.70 2.78
C LEU A 41 5.23 -0.70 2.91
N PHE A 42 5.55 -1.28 1.76
CA PHE A 42 6.25 -2.56 1.65
C PHE A 42 7.61 -2.33 0.98
N ARG A 43 8.57 -3.19 1.33
CA ARG A 43 9.84 -3.33 0.62
C ARG A 43 9.88 -4.70 -0.05
N ASP A 44 10.33 -4.74 -1.29
CA ASP A 44 10.53 -6.00 -2.00
C ASP A 44 11.66 -6.81 -1.34
N ILE A 45 11.47 -8.12 -1.19
CA ILE A 45 12.44 -9.00 -0.51
C ILE A 45 13.61 -9.37 -1.44
N ALA A 46 13.38 -9.41 -2.75
CA ALA A 46 14.37 -9.79 -3.75
C ALA A 46 15.07 -8.57 -4.38
N LEU A 47 14.36 -7.44 -4.50
CA LEU A 47 14.83 -6.21 -5.12
C LEU A 47 15.01 -5.14 -4.05
N ASP A 48 16.21 -5.06 -3.49
CA ASP A 48 16.50 -4.24 -2.29
C ASP A 48 16.18 -2.73 -2.45
N ASN A 49 16.06 -2.22 -3.68
CA ASN A 49 15.72 -0.82 -3.98
C ASN A 49 14.23 -0.60 -4.31
N ASP A 50 13.42 -1.65 -4.33
CA ASP A 50 12.02 -1.57 -4.74
C ASP A 50 11.12 -1.45 -3.49
N LEU A 51 10.22 -0.47 -3.53
CA LEU A 51 9.20 -0.17 -2.52
C LEU A 51 7.82 -0.21 -3.17
N CYS A 52 6.80 -0.50 -2.37
CA CYS A 52 5.40 -0.44 -2.80
C CYS A 52 4.56 0.26 -1.74
N VAL A 53 3.98 1.40 -2.10
CA VAL A 53 2.93 2.05 -1.31
C VAL A 53 1.59 1.45 -1.74
N CYS A 54 0.92 0.80 -0.79
CA CYS A 54 -0.40 0.21 -0.98
C CYS A 54 -1.45 1.06 -0.27
N ILE A 55 -2.41 1.58 -1.02
CA ILE A 55 -3.52 2.36 -0.49
C ILE A 55 -4.76 1.48 -0.53
N HIS A 56 -5.35 1.22 0.63
CA HIS A 56 -6.56 0.42 0.75
C HIS A 56 -7.77 1.33 0.75
N TRP A 57 -8.75 1.02 -0.08
CA TRP A 57 -9.99 1.77 -0.16
C TRP A 57 -11.20 0.88 0.14
N ARG A 58 -12.21 1.49 0.75
CA ARG A 58 -13.56 0.92 0.93
C ARG A 58 -14.46 1.42 -0.20
N GLY A 59 -15.56 0.73 -0.45
CA GLY A 59 -16.55 1.14 -1.45
C GLY A 59 -16.22 0.67 -2.87
N GLU A 60 -16.68 1.44 -3.85
CA GLU A 60 -16.47 1.17 -5.27
C GLU A 60 -15.26 1.93 -5.80
N ALA A 61 -14.52 1.32 -6.73
CA ALA A 61 -13.42 1.99 -7.39
C ALA A 61 -13.94 3.14 -8.28
N PRO A 62 -13.23 4.27 -8.36
CA PRO A 62 -13.62 5.36 -9.24
C PRO A 62 -13.56 4.90 -10.70
N ARG A 63 -14.50 5.36 -11.53
CA ARG A 63 -14.54 5.03 -12.97
C ARG A 63 -13.25 5.39 -13.73
N ARG A 64 -12.48 6.36 -13.22
CA ARG A 64 -11.20 6.81 -13.80
C ARG A 64 -9.99 6.02 -13.30
N GLY A 65 -10.19 5.01 -12.45
CA GLY A 65 -9.16 4.11 -11.93
C GLY A 65 -8.33 4.69 -10.80
N LYS A 66 -7.76 5.90 -10.94
CA LYS A 66 -6.80 6.46 -9.95
C LYS A 66 -7.43 7.53 -9.07
N SER A 67 -7.15 7.50 -7.77
CA SER A 67 -7.48 8.52 -6.79
C SER A 67 -6.52 9.71 -6.88
N ASN A 68 -6.97 10.85 -6.38
CA ASN A 68 -6.11 12.03 -6.25
C ASN A 68 -4.94 11.78 -5.28
N LEU A 69 -5.20 11.09 -4.16
CA LEU A 69 -4.18 10.72 -3.19
C LEU A 69 -3.09 9.84 -3.82
N GLY A 70 -3.47 8.79 -4.54
CA GLY A 70 -2.52 7.91 -5.22
C GLY A 70 -1.74 8.62 -6.32
N LEU A 71 -2.36 9.56 -7.05
CA LEU A 71 -1.65 10.41 -8.01
C LEU A 71 -0.65 11.35 -7.33
N GLN A 72 -1.00 11.95 -6.20
CA GLN A 72 -0.12 12.82 -5.43
C GLN A 72 1.06 12.03 -4.85
N LEU A 73 0.83 10.84 -4.31
CA LEU A 73 1.88 9.96 -3.81
C LEU A 73 2.79 9.49 -4.95
N ALA A 74 2.24 9.11 -6.10
CA ALA A 74 3.04 8.78 -7.27
C ALA A 74 3.91 9.95 -7.76
N ALA A 75 3.37 11.17 -7.77
CA ALA A 75 4.12 12.35 -8.14
C ALA A 75 5.23 12.68 -7.11
N ALA A 76 4.91 12.67 -5.82
CA ALA A 76 5.89 12.93 -4.77
C ALA A 76 7.02 11.89 -4.78
N PHE A 77 6.70 10.60 -4.85
CA PHE A 77 7.72 9.55 -4.80
C PHE A 77 8.54 9.45 -6.10
N SER A 78 8.13 10.11 -7.18
CA SER A 78 8.88 10.11 -8.45
C SER A 78 10.24 10.81 -8.36
N GLU A 79 10.47 11.63 -7.32
CA GLU A 79 11.78 12.23 -7.08
C GLU A 79 12.85 11.21 -6.69
N PHE A 80 12.45 10.10 -6.06
CA PHE A 80 13.35 9.06 -5.55
C PHE A 80 13.65 7.95 -6.58
N GLY A 81 12.90 7.89 -7.69
CA GLY A 81 13.01 6.79 -8.63
C GLY A 81 11.88 6.66 -9.65
N GLN A 82 11.85 5.51 -10.31
CA GLN A 82 10.83 5.21 -11.32
C GLN A 82 9.56 4.69 -10.69
N ILE A 83 8.42 5.23 -11.12
CA ILE A 83 7.10 4.86 -10.61
C ILE A 83 6.35 3.97 -11.60
N ASN A 84 5.80 2.88 -11.08
CA ASN A 84 4.74 2.12 -11.73
C ASN A 84 3.48 2.18 -10.85
N TYR A 85 2.38 2.69 -11.40
CA TYR A 85 1.15 2.91 -10.66
C TYR A 85 -0.01 2.12 -11.28
N SER A 86 -0.53 1.16 -10.51
CA SER A 86 -1.64 0.28 -10.85
C SER A 86 -2.79 0.35 -9.83
N VAL A 87 -3.98 -0.09 -10.27
CA VAL A 87 -5.24 -0.06 -9.51
C VAL A 87 -5.90 -1.42 -9.65
N TRP A 88 -6.41 -1.96 -8.55
CA TRP A 88 -6.97 -3.31 -8.51
C TRP A 88 -8.27 -3.36 -7.72
N THR A 89 -9.30 -3.98 -8.28
CA THR A 89 -10.54 -4.30 -7.56
C THR A 89 -10.38 -5.66 -6.88
N ARG A 90 -10.93 -5.80 -5.67
CA ARG A 90 -10.98 -7.09 -4.98
C ARG A 90 -12.07 -7.99 -5.58
N GLU A 91 -11.65 -9.02 -6.32
CA GLU A 91 -12.54 -10.06 -6.85
C GLU A 91 -12.88 -11.16 -5.82
N GLY A 92 -12.07 -11.32 -4.78
CA GLY A 92 -12.31 -12.35 -3.76
C GLY A 92 -11.31 -12.28 -2.61
N ARG A 93 -11.56 -13.07 -1.57
CA ARG A 93 -10.65 -13.28 -0.45
C ARG A 93 -10.76 -14.72 0.02
N VAL A 94 -9.63 -15.38 0.19
CA VAL A 94 -9.58 -16.66 0.91
C VAL A 94 -9.42 -16.36 2.39
N ALA A 95 -10.36 -16.86 3.21
CA ALA A 95 -10.26 -16.73 4.66
C ALA A 95 -9.16 -17.67 5.19
N SER A 96 -8.29 -17.15 6.05
CA SER A 96 -7.38 -18.00 6.83
C SER A 96 -8.19 -18.74 7.89
N LYS A 97 -8.09 -20.08 7.92
CA LYS A 97 -8.65 -20.87 9.03
C LYS A 97 -7.84 -20.54 10.29
N ALA A 98 -8.48 -19.96 11.29
CA ALA A 98 -7.86 -19.83 12.61
C ALA A 98 -7.49 -21.23 13.11
N ARG A 99 -6.24 -21.44 13.52
CA ARG A 99 -5.85 -22.66 14.23
C ARG A 99 -6.53 -22.61 15.59
N SER A 100 -7.60 -23.40 15.75
CA SER A 100 -8.21 -23.63 17.06
C SER A 100 -7.16 -24.21 17.99
N THR A 101 -6.71 -23.44 18.99
CA THR A 101 -5.99 -23.99 20.13
C THR A 101 -6.99 -24.81 20.92
N HIS A 102 -7.03 -26.11 20.65
CA HIS A 102 -7.73 -27.08 21.48
C HIS A 102 -7.10 -27.02 22.87
N GLY A 103 -7.80 -26.38 23.80
CA GLY A 103 -7.43 -26.36 25.20
C GLY A 103 -7.45 -27.79 25.72
N LYS A 104 -6.27 -28.31 26.12
CA LYS A 104 -6.21 -29.44 27.02
C LYS A 104 -6.80 -28.96 28.36
N GLY A 105 -8.04 -29.35 28.62
CA GLY A 105 -8.58 -29.36 29.97
C GLY A 105 -7.73 -30.29 30.80
N ALA A 106 -7.00 -29.72 31.77
CA ALA A 106 -6.44 -30.44 32.87
C ALA A 106 -7.48 -30.44 33.99
N ILE A 107 -8.01 -31.62 34.32
CA ILE A 107 -8.32 -32.05 35.69
C ILE A 107 -8.06 -33.56 35.74
#